data_AF-X1TP97-F1
#
_entry.id   AF-X1TP97-F1
#
_cell.length_a   1.000
_cell.length_b   1.000
_cell.length_c   1.000
_cell.angle_alpha   90.00
_cell.angle_beta   90.00
_cell.angle_gamma   90.00
#
_symmetry.space_group_name_H-M   'P 1'
#
loop_
_entity.id
_entity.type
_entity.pdbx_description
1 polymer ?
#
loop_
_entity_poly.entity_id
_entity_poly.type
_entity_poly.pdbx_seq_one_letter_code
_entity_poly.pdbx_strand_id
1 'polypeptide(L)' 'MAKDKDTKLNILTPETRKDLEKLGAEIDKSQKTLDLFKEMGIGVGDMQSKLDWAKKRRNLLLEKG' A
#
# COMPACT_ATOMS: atom_id res chain seq x y z
N MET A 1 -33.30 7.92 -23.31
CA MET A 1 -33.08 7.79 -21.86
C MET A 1 -31.75 7.08 -21.66
N ALA A 2 -30.65 7.85 -21.64
CA ALA A 2 -29.34 7.29 -21.34
C ALA A 2 -29.36 6.86 -19.87
N LYS A 3 -29.14 5.57 -19.62
CA LYS A 3 -28.92 5.06 -18.27
C LYS A 3 -27.57 5.60 -17.82
N ASP A 4 -27.56 6.77 -17.20
CA ASP A 4 -26.48 7.22 -16.34
C ASP A 4 -26.39 6.20 -15.21
N LYS A 5 -25.61 5.14 -15.47
CA LYS A 5 -25.17 4.24 -14.43
C LYS A 5 -24.40 5.12 -13.47
N ASP A 6 -24.92 5.23 -12.26
CA ASP A 6 -24.22 5.50 -11.00
C ASP A 6 -22.86 4.80 -11.00
N THR A 7 -21.93 5.38 -11.73
CA THR A 7 -20.52 5.03 -11.69
C THR A 7 -20.08 5.83 -10.50
N LYS A 8 -20.33 5.30 -9.30
CA LYS A 8 -19.55 5.71 -8.12
C LYS A 8 -18.13 5.82 -8.65
N LEU A 9 -17.59 7.03 -8.65
CA LEU A 9 -16.25 7.30 -9.16
C LEU A 9 -15.31 6.34 -8.42
N ASN A 10 -15.03 5.17 -9.01
CA ASN A 10 -13.87 4.38 -8.66
C ASN A 10 -12.74 5.25 -9.14
N ILE A 11 -12.19 6.05 -8.22
CA ILE A 11 -11.08 6.96 -8.51
C ILE A 11 -9.87 6.15 -8.98
N LEU A 12 -9.82 4.86 -8.64
CA LEU A 12 -8.82 3.92 -9.13
C LEU A 12 -9.29 3.14 -10.36
N THR A 13 -8.48 3.19 -11.42
CA THR A 13 -8.60 2.23 -12.52
C THR A 13 -8.21 0.82 -12.05
N PRO A 14 -8.67 -0.24 -12.73
CA PRO A 14 -8.25 -1.61 -12.42
C PRO A 14 -6.73 -1.80 -12.41
N GLU A 15 -6.02 -1.07 -13.26
CA GLU A 15 -4.55 -1.07 -13.33
C GLU A 15 -3.93 -0.47 -12.06
N THR A 16 -4.42 0.70 -11.62
CA THR A 16 -3.94 1.32 -10.38
C THR A 16 -4.22 0.44 -9.15
N ARG A 17 -5.36 -0.26 -9.13
CA ARG A 17 -5.67 -1.23 -8.07
C ARG A 17 -4.66 -2.38 -8.06
N LYS A 18 -4.31 -2.93 -9.23
CA LYS A 18 -3.30 -3.99 -9.36
C LYS A 18 -1.92 -3.53 -8.89
N ASP A 19 -1.54 -2.29 -9.19
CA ASP A 19 -0.25 -1.75 -8.72
C ASP A 19 -0.25 -1.49 -7.21
N LEU A 20 -1.37 -1.07 -6.63
CA LEU A 20 -1.52 -0.98 -5.17
C LEU A 20 -1.49 -2.35 -4.48
N GLU A 21 -2.00 -3.40 -5.12
CA GLU A 21 -1.86 -4.78 -4.63
C GLU A 21 -0.40 -5.25 -4.65
N LYS A 22 0.33 -5.02 -5.75
CA LYS A 22 1.78 -5.30 -5.84
C LYS A 22 2.56 -4.55 -4.76
N LEU A 23 2.27 -3.26 -4.57
CA LEU A 23 2.88 -2.45 -3.53
C LEU A 23 2.64 -3.05 -2.13
N GLY A 24 1.46 -3.64 -1.90
CA GLY A 24 1.18 -4.39 -0.67
C GLY A 24 2.12 -5.57 -0.45
N ALA A 25 2.33 -6.37 -1.48
CA ALA A 25 3.26 -7.51 -1.42
C ALA A 25 4.72 -7.06 -1.18
N GLU A 26 5.13 -5.94 -1.78
CA GLU A 26 6.45 -5.34 -1.53
C GLU A 26 6.60 -4.83 -0.10
N ILE A 27 5.56 -4.16 0.44
CA ILE A 27 5.53 -3.70 1.82
C ILE A 27 5.69 -4.87 2.79
N ASP A 28 4.96 -5.97 2.56
CA ASP A 28 5.03 -7.17 3.41
C ASP A 28 6.41 -7.83 3.34
N LYS A 29 7.04 -7.85 2.16
CA LYS A 29 8.42 -8.34 2.01
C LYS A 29 9.40 -7.46 2.76
N SER A 30 9.29 -6.13 2.64
CA SER A 30 10.13 -5.18 3.35
C SER A 30 9.96 -5.31 4.87
N GLN A 31 8.75 -5.55 5.37
CA GLN A 31 8.53 -5.75 6.81
C GLN A 31 9.32 -6.95 7.33
N LYS A 32 9.28 -8.09 6.63
CA LYS A 32 10.06 -9.29 7.00
C LYS A 32 11.56 -9.01 7.02
N THR A 33 12.07 -8.25 6.04
CA THR A 33 13.48 -7.85 6.00
C THR A 33 13.85 -6.95 7.19
N LEU A 34 12.99 -5.98 7.53
CA LEU A 34 13.24 -5.12 8.68
C LEU A 34 13.19 -5.88 10.00
N ASP A 35 12.33 -6.90 10.11
CA ASP A 35 12.27 -7.74 11.30
C ASP A 35 13.53 -8.59 11.45
N LEU A 36 14.06 -9.17 10.36
CA LEU A 36 15.37 -9.83 10.36
C LEU A 36 16.51 -8.88 10.79
N PHE A 37 16.49 -7.64 10.29
CA PHE A 37 17.48 -6.64 10.68
C PHE A 37 17.38 -6.27 12.17
N LYS A 38 16.17 -6.20 12.73
CA LYS A 38 15.99 -6.01 14.19
C LYS A 38 16.56 -7.19 14.98
N GLU A 39 16.33 -8.42 14.54
CA GLU A 39 16.88 -9.63 15.17
C GLU A 39 18.42 -9.63 15.15
N MET A 40 19.02 -9.10 14.08
CA MET A 40 20.47 -8.92 13.95
C MET A 40 21.03 -7.73 14.74
N GLY A 41 20.20 -6.98 15.48
CA GLY A 41 20.60 -5.79 16.23
C GLY A 41 20.87 -4.56 15.36
N ILE A 42 20.43 -4.56 14.10
CA ILE A 42 20.56 -3.42 13.18
C ILE A 42 19.42 -2.44 13.46
N GLY A 43 19.77 -1.17 13.69
CA GLY A 43 18.79 -0.11 13.86
C GLY A 43 18.02 0.17 12.57
N VAL A 44 16.69 -0.04 12.59
CA VAL A 44 15.81 0.14 11.41
C VAL A 44 14.77 1.25 11.57
N GLY A 45 14.92 2.16 12.53
CA GLY A 45 13.88 3.14 12.88
C GLY A 45 13.38 4.01 11.72
N ASP A 46 14.31 4.55 10.92
CA ASP A 46 13.96 5.36 9.74
C ASP A 46 13.27 4.52 8.65
N MET A 47 13.77 3.30 8.41
CA MET A 47 13.19 2.39 7.41
C MET A 47 11.79 1.92 7.82
N GLN A 48 11.58 1.62 9.11
CA GLN A 48 10.27 1.25 9.64
C GLN A 48 9.29 2.41 9.50
N SER A 49 9.71 3.65 9.83
CA SER A 49 8.85 4.83 9.69
C SER A 49 8.41 5.07 8.24
N LYS A 50 9.32 4.88 7.28
CA LYS A 50 9.01 4.96 5.84
C LYS A 50 8.05 3.86 5.39
N LEU A 51 8.24 2.64 5.90
CA LEU A 51 7.38 1.51 5.58
C LEU A 51 5.96 1.69 6.13
N ASP A 52 5.84 2.21 7.36
CA ASP A 52 4.57 2.52 8.00
C ASP A 52 3.82 3.63 7.23
N TRP A 53 4.53 4.65 6.76
CA TRP A 53 3.96 5.67 5.89
C TRP A 53 3.43 5.08 4.57
N ALA A 54 4.21 4.22 3.91
CA ALA A 54 3.80 3.57 2.67
C ALA A 54 2.55 2.71 2.86
N LYS A 55 2.49 1.94 3.96
CA LYS A 55 1.33 1.13 4.34
C LYS A 55 0.08 1.98 4.56
N LYS A 56 0.22 3.07 5.33
CA LYS A 56 -0.88 4.03 5.57
C LYS A 56 -1.36 4.67 4.27
N ARG A 57 -0.44 5.09 3.40
CA ARG A 57 -0.77 5.75 2.13
C ARG A 57 -1.49 4.81 1.17
N ARG A 58 -1.03 3.55 1.06
CA ARG A 58 -1.69 2.50 0.28
C ARG A 58 -3.13 2.28 0.75
N ASN A 59 -3.33 2.10 2.06
CA ASN A 59 -4.67 1.86 2.61
C ASN A 59 -5.61 3.04 2.34
N LEU A 60 -5.14 4.29 2.52
CA LEU A 60 -5.92 5.48 2.18
C LEU A 60 -6.33 5.54 0.71
N LEU A 61 -5.45 5.11 -0.20
CA LEU A 61 -5.77 5.07 -1.63
C LEU A 61 -6.80 3.99 -1.95
N LEU A 62 -6.72 2.82 -1.31
CA LEU A 62 -7.70 1.74 -1.49
C LEU A 62 -9.06 2.04 -0.85
N GLU A 63 -9.11 2.75 0.27
CA GLU A 63 -10.36 3.13 0.94
C GLU A 63 -11.11 4.26 0.22
N LYS A 64 -10.38 5.19 -0.40
CA LYS A 64 -10.94 6.32 -1.13
C LYS A 64 -11.15 6.04 -2.62
N GLY A 65 -10.71 4.89 -3.10
CA GLY A 65 -10.45 4.60 -4.52
C GLY A 65 -11.36 3.60 -5.18
#